data_AF-A0A1G0D0M2-F1
#
_entry.id   AF-A0A1G0D0M2-F1
#
_cell.length_a   1.000
_cell.length_b   1.000
_cell.length_c   1.000
_cell.angle_alpha   90.00
_cell.angle_beta   90.00
_cell.angle_gamma   90.00
#
_symmetry.space_group_name_H-M   'P 1'
#
loop_
_entity.id
_entity.type
_entity.pdbx_description
1 polymer ?
#
loop_
_entity_poly.entity_id
_entity_poly.type
_entity_poly.pdbx_seq_one_letter_code
_entity_poly.pdbx_strand_id
1 'polypeptide(L)'
;MSATSVLARKWRPKTFAQLAGQEHVVQALSNALDQNRLHHAYLFTGTRGVGKTSIARIFAKSLNCTTGITATPCGECSACKEIDSGRFVDLIELDAASNTQVDNMRELLESALYAPTSGRFKVYIIDEVHMLSKSAFNAMLKTLEEPPGHVKFILATTDPQKIPVTVLSRCLQFNLKQLPPALIAARLQYVLEQEQLSFEPAAINLVARAAQGSMRDALSLMDQAIAFSAGKVEEAVVRAMLGAIDQGYLFDLLAALREQSGVRLLEIADNMAARSVAFDAALQELATLLHRIALAQTVPQAIADDEPERVRMMELGQAFTPEEVQLFYQIAIHGRDEIDLAPDEYAGFTMTLLRMLAFAPAKGAQQPMLTMPAVAAQTGEKPVATTTKTVPASSSAHILEEPASSGRVSSSGAQSSDAVSDNLPDWGVLLTQLNVQGMAQQLAKHCVLQSFSDGQITLRLSQEHKHLQTSRNATEKLQTALADYFAKPMRLNIVLGKTETATPARIEHQGKELKQQQASESIAQDEFVREARAELEASLVTESIKPIS
;
A
#
# COMPACT_ATOMS: atom_id res chain seq x y z
N MET A 1 36.62 17.91 3.59
CA MET A 1 35.40 17.39 2.91
C MET A 1 35.46 15.87 2.85
N SER A 2 35.30 15.19 3.99
CA SER A 2 35.37 13.72 4.06
C SER A 2 33.96 13.12 3.89
N ALA A 3 33.79 12.32 2.84
CA ALA A 3 32.69 11.37 2.59
C ALA A 3 31.29 11.81 3.05
N THR A 4 30.50 12.26 2.09
CA THR A 4 29.05 12.55 2.14
C THR A 4 28.23 11.32 2.55
N SER A 5 28.31 10.92 3.82
CA SER A 5 27.39 9.92 4.38
C SER A 5 26.19 10.62 5.00
N VAL A 6 25.00 10.30 4.48
CA VAL A 6 23.68 10.63 5.06
C VAL A 6 23.70 10.44 6.58
N LEU A 7 23.19 11.40 7.36
CA LEU A 7 23.16 11.35 8.83
C LEU A 7 22.53 10.05 9.33
N ALA A 8 21.48 9.58 8.66
CA ALA A 8 20.81 8.31 8.98
C ALA A 8 21.78 7.09 9.00
N ARG A 9 22.85 7.11 8.20
CA ARG A 9 23.89 6.07 8.20
C ARG A 9 25.01 6.37 9.20
N LYS A 10 25.44 7.63 9.30
CA LYS A 10 26.53 8.07 10.19
C LYS A 10 26.18 7.88 11.67
N TRP A 11 24.95 8.24 12.03
CA TRP A 11 24.43 8.24 13.40
C TRP A 11 23.68 6.96 13.78
N ARG A 12 23.81 5.91 12.99
CA ARG A 12 23.24 4.60 13.31
C ARG A 12 23.85 4.11 14.64
N PRO A 13 23.02 3.76 15.64
CA PRO A 13 23.52 3.31 16.95
C PRO A 13 24.45 2.10 16.82
N LYS A 14 25.58 2.13 17.53
CA LYS A 14 26.59 1.05 17.52
C LYS A 14 26.58 0.20 18.79
N THR A 15 25.94 0.69 19.85
CA THR A 15 25.82 0.03 21.15
C THR A 15 24.40 0.15 21.68
N PHE A 16 24.00 -0.74 22.59
CA PHE A 16 22.65 -0.70 23.17
C PHE A 16 22.37 0.60 23.93
N ALA A 17 23.38 1.22 24.55
CA ALA A 17 23.24 2.49 25.27
C ALA A 17 22.89 3.68 24.36
N GLN A 18 23.20 3.61 23.07
CA GLN A 18 22.89 4.67 22.10
C GLN A 18 21.50 4.54 21.48
N LEU A 19 20.79 3.45 21.78
CA LEU A 19 19.47 3.18 21.23
C LEU A 19 18.42 3.93 22.07
N ALA A 20 17.70 4.86 21.45
CA ALA A 20 16.68 5.64 22.12
C ALA A 20 15.35 4.84 22.24
N GLY A 21 14.68 4.92 23.40
CA GLY A 21 13.26 4.59 23.57
C GLY A 21 12.87 3.11 23.46
N GLN A 22 13.84 2.20 23.60
CA GLN A 22 13.61 0.74 23.57
C GLN A 22 14.24 0.05 24.79
N GLU A 23 14.11 0.67 25.95
CA GLU A 23 14.77 0.24 27.20
C GLU A 23 14.35 -1.19 27.58
N HIS A 24 13.08 -1.56 27.36
CA HIS A 24 12.58 -2.91 27.68
C HIS A 24 13.23 -4.00 26.82
N VAL A 25 13.45 -3.74 25.52
CA VAL A 25 14.12 -4.70 24.62
C VAL A 25 15.60 -4.79 24.95
N VAL A 26 16.25 -3.64 25.16
CA VAL A 26 17.67 -3.57 25.53
C VAL A 26 17.94 -4.34 26.82
N GLN A 27 17.11 -4.14 27.85
CA GLN A 27 17.27 -4.84 29.13
C GLN A 27 17.11 -6.35 28.96
N ALA A 28 16.10 -6.79 28.21
CA ALA A 28 15.85 -8.22 27.99
C ALA A 28 17.00 -8.89 27.21
N LEU A 29 17.52 -8.24 26.18
CA LEU A 29 18.67 -8.75 25.41
C LEU A 29 19.96 -8.74 26.24
N SER A 30 20.19 -7.70 27.05
CA SER A 30 21.36 -7.61 27.93
C SER A 30 21.34 -8.74 28.96
N ASN A 31 20.21 -8.96 29.63
CA ASN A 31 20.04 -10.07 30.57
C ASN A 31 20.24 -11.44 29.90
N ALA A 32 19.76 -11.62 28.67
CA ALA A 32 19.95 -12.87 27.93
C ALA A 32 21.42 -13.15 27.58
N LEU A 33 22.18 -12.10 27.23
CA LEU A 33 23.62 -12.18 26.97
C LEU A 33 24.40 -12.50 28.25
N ASP A 34 24.10 -11.80 29.34
CA ASP A 34 24.80 -11.96 30.62
C ASP A 34 24.55 -13.32 31.27
N GLN A 35 23.33 -13.85 31.15
CA GLN A 35 22.97 -15.18 31.65
C GLN A 35 23.30 -16.31 30.67
N ASN A 36 23.84 -15.99 29.49
CA ASN A 36 24.08 -16.92 28.38
C ASN A 36 22.84 -17.76 28.00
N ARG A 37 21.64 -17.18 28.15
CA ARG A 37 20.35 -17.79 27.79
C ARG A 37 19.92 -17.34 26.40
N LEU A 38 20.69 -17.78 25.40
CA LEU A 38 20.53 -17.35 24.02
C LEU A 38 19.52 -18.22 23.26
N HIS A 39 18.39 -17.64 22.85
CA HIS A 39 17.43 -18.30 21.98
C HIS A 39 18.05 -18.54 20.58
N HIS A 40 17.50 -19.47 19.81
CA HIS A 40 17.99 -19.73 18.44
C HIS A 40 17.39 -18.75 17.42
N ALA A 41 16.20 -18.22 17.69
CA ALA A 41 15.52 -17.26 16.82
C ALA A 41 14.89 -16.09 17.59
N TYR A 42 15.09 -14.88 17.10
CA TYR A 42 14.58 -13.62 17.63
C TYR A 42 13.73 -12.93 16.57
N LEU A 43 12.56 -12.41 16.92
CA LEU A 43 11.70 -11.64 16.04
C LEU A 43 11.50 -10.22 16.57
N PHE A 44 11.99 -9.24 15.84
CA PHE A 44 11.78 -7.83 16.10
C PHE A 44 10.60 -7.30 15.26
N THR A 45 9.56 -6.82 15.93
CA THR A 45 8.37 -6.23 15.30
C THR A 45 8.31 -4.73 15.59
N GLY A 46 7.71 -3.95 14.69
CA GLY A 46 7.52 -2.52 14.88
C GLY A 46 7.51 -1.75 13.56
N THR A 47 7.11 -0.48 13.58
CA THR A 47 7.04 0.34 12.37
C THR A 47 8.41 0.53 11.71
N ARG A 48 8.42 1.04 10.48
CA ARG A 48 9.68 1.30 9.76
C ARG A 48 10.52 2.32 10.55
N GLY A 49 11.84 2.12 10.58
CA GLY A 49 12.78 3.11 11.12
C GLY A 49 12.84 3.27 12.65
N VAL A 50 12.11 2.47 13.44
CA VAL A 50 12.21 2.42 14.92
C VAL A 50 13.49 1.75 15.45
N GLY A 51 14.30 1.15 14.57
CA GLY A 51 15.60 0.59 14.93
C GLY A 51 15.75 -0.93 14.88
N LYS A 52 14.79 -1.68 14.32
CA LYS A 52 14.82 -3.16 14.23
C LYS A 52 16.17 -3.72 13.75
N THR A 53 16.59 -3.32 12.55
CA THR A 53 17.85 -3.76 11.93
C THR A 53 19.08 -3.23 12.69
N SER A 54 18.97 -2.10 13.38
CA SER A 54 20.07 -1.56 14.21
C SER A 54 20.27 -2.40 15.47
N ILE A 55 19.20 -2.76 16.17
CA ILE A 55 19.26 -3.70 17.32
C ILE A 55 19.81 -5.04 16.86
N ALA A 56 19.34 -5.55 15.72
CA ALA A 56 19.82 -6.83 15.15
C ALA A 56 21.34 -6.85 14.95
N ARG A 57 21.92 -5.78 14.39
CA ARG A 57 23.38 -5.66 14.20
C ARG A 57 24.13 -5.53 15.53
N ILE A 58 23.63 -4.74 16.48
CA ILE A 58 24.25 -4.60 17.82
C ILE A 58 24.23 -5.96 18.54
N PHE A 59 23.14 -6.71 18.42
CA PHE A 59 23.03 -8.05 18.99
C PHE A 59 23.99 -9.04 18.32
N ALA A 60 24.09 -9.04 16.99
CA ALA A 60 25.09 -9.84 16.26
C ALA A 60 26.54 -9.51 16.70
N LYS A 61 26.83 -8.23 16.91
CA LYS A 61 28.12 -7.76 17.43
C LYS A 61 28.39 -8.28 18.84
N SER A 62 27.37 -8.25 19.69
CA SER A 62 27.42 -8.73 21.07
C SER A 62 27.67 -10.24 21.17
N LEU A 63 27.18 -11.01 20.19
CA LEU A 63 27.39 -12.46 20.10
C LEU A 63 28.80 -12.83 19.59
N ASN A 64 29.33 -12.07 18.63
CA ASN A 64 30.58 -12.39 17.92
C ASN A 64 31.78 -11.54 18.37
N CYS A 65 31.66 -10.78 19.46
CA CYS A 65 32.77 -9.99 19.98
C CYS A 65 33.91 -10.90 20.47
N THR A 66 35.15 -10.56 20.13
CA THR A 66 36.34 -11.34 20.50
C THR A 66 36.55 -11.39 22.01
N THR A 67 36.12 -10.34 22.74
CA THR A 67 36.23 -10.27 24.21
C THR A 67 35.30 -11.23 24.94
N GLY A 68 34.24 -11.72 24.30
CA GLY A 68 33.18 -12.45 25.01
C GLY A 68 31.81 -12.27 24.38
N ILE A 69 30.86 -13.09 24.81
CA ILE A 69 29.44 -12.77 24.67
C ILE A 69 29.16 -11.73 25.75
N THR A 70 28.79 -10.52 25.36
CA THR A 70 28.58 -9.41 26.30
C THR A 70 27.53 -8.45 25.78
N ALA A 71 26.76 -7.84 26.68
CA ALA A 71 25.87 -6.72 26.35
C ALA A 71 26.63 -5.45 25.92
N THR A 72 27.92 -5.33 26.23
CA THR A 72 28.73 -4.15 25.91
C THR A 72 29.85 -4.52 24.93
N PRO A 73 29.55 -4.60 23.62
CA PRO A 73 30.57 -4.95 22.64
C PRO A 73 31.66 -3.88 22.57
N CYS A 74 32.92 -4.30 22.44
CA CYS A 74 34.07 -3.38 22.52
C CYS A 74 34.12 -2.33 21.39
N GLY A 75 33.56 -2.62 20.22
CA GLY A 75 33.58 -1.70 19.07
C GLY A 75 34.93 -1.62 18.33
N GLU A 76 36.02 -2.13 18.91
CA GLU A 76 37.38 -1.97 18.38
C GLU A 76 37.97 -3.23 17.73
N CYS A 77 37.46 -4.42 18.07
CA CYS A 77 37.95 -5.68 17.51
C CYS A 77 37.58 -5.85 16.02
N SER A 78 38.25 -6.78 15.33
CA SER A 78 38.02 -7.05 13.90
C SER A 78 36.56 -7.38 13.62
N ALA A 79 35.97 -8.31 14.38
CA ALA A 79 34.56 -8.68 14.25
C ALA A 79 33.62 -7.47 14.44
N CYS A 80 33.87 -6.63 15.45
CA CYS A 80 33.08 -5.43 15.70
C CYS A 80 33.12 -4.43 14.53
N LYS A 81 34.32 -4.17 13.99
CA LYS A 81 34.52 -3.24 12.88
C LYS A 81 33.94 -3.77 11.57
N GLU A 82 34.10 -5.07 11.32
CA GLU A 82 33.58 -5.74 10.13
C GLU A 82 32.04 -5.76 10.11
N ILE A 83 31.40 -6.03 11.25
CA ILE A 83 29.94 -6.00 11.41
C ILE A 83 29.39 -4.58 11.16
N ASP A 84 30.02 -3.54 11.72
CA ASP A 84 29.60 -2.16 11.47
C ASP A 84 29.74 -1.78 9.98
N SER A 85 30.77 -2.28 9.32
CA SER A 85 30.99 -2.06 7.89
C SER A 85 30.13 -2.95 6.97
N GLY A 86 29.42 -3.93 7.53
CA GLY A 86 28.59 -4.90 6.79
C GLY A 86 29.40 -5.92 5.98
N ARG A 87 30.63 -6.23 6.38
CA ARG A 87 31.56 -7.14 5.66
C ARG A 87 31.94 -8.38 6.45
N PHE A 88 31.27 -8.64 7.57
CA PHE A 88 31.57 -9.78 8.42
C PHE A 88 31.04 -11.08 7.79
N VAL A 89 31.91 -12.06 7.59
CA VAL A 89 31.61 -13.29 6.82
C VAL A 89 30.49 -14.12 7.46
N ASP A 90 30.47 -14.21 8.79
CA ASP A 90 29.48 -15.00 9.52
C ASP A 90 28.21 -14.20 9.89
N LEU A 91 28.04 -12.99 9.32
CA LEU A 91 26.80 -12.21 9.41
C LEU A 91 26.21 -12.07 8.01
N ILE A 92 25.10 -12.76 7.79
CA ILE A 92 24.38 -12.73 6.53
C ILE A 92 23.15 -11.85 6.72
N GLU A 93 23.13 -10.70 6.05
CA GLU A 93 21.99 -9.79 6.04
C GLU A 93 21.21 -9.94 4.74
N LEU A 94 19.92 -10.22 4.87
CA LEU A 94 18.99 -10.47 3.77
C LEU A 94 17.83 -9.49 3.88
N ASP A 95 17.47 -8.87 2.76
CA ASP A 95 16.28 -8.04 2.63
C ASP A 95 15.25 -8.80 1.80
N ALA A 96 14.22 -9.30 2.48
CA ALA A 96 13.17 -10.10 1.84
C ALA A 96 12.33 -9.31 0.84
N ALA A 97 12.35 -7.98 0.87
CA ALA A 97 11.68 -7.16 -0.13
C ALA A 97 12.41 -7.13 -1.49
N SER A 98 13.67 -7.57 -1.54
CA SER A 98 14.46 -7.59 -2.77
C SER A 98 14.25 -8.89 -3.56
N ASN A 99 13.60 -8.79 -4.73
CA ASN A 99 13.19 -9.95 -5.54
C ASN A 99 14.33 -10.93 -5.90
N THR A 100 15.57 -10.46 -6.02
CA THR A 100 16.73 -11.30 -6.32
C THR A 100 17.15 -12.23 -5.17
N GLN A 101 16.77 -11.92 -3.93
CA GLN A 101 17.21 -12.66 -2.75
C GLN A 101 16.23 -13.76 -2.31
N VAL A 102 14.97 -13.69 -2.75
CA VAL A 102 13.91 -14.63 -2.33
C VAL A 102 14.14 -16.03 -2.90
N ASP A 103 14.59 -16.15 -4.15
CA ASP A 103 14.91 -17.45 -4.76
C ASP A 103 16.22 -18.05 -4.22
N ASN A 104 17.21 -17.20 -3.92
CA ASN A 104 18.50 -17.62 -3.35
C ASN A 104 18.42 -17.94 -1.85
N MET A 105 17.33 -17.59 -1.17
CA MET A 105 17.23 -17.77 0.29
C MET A 105 17.27 -19.25 0.69
N ARG A 106 16.71 -20.13 -0.15
CA ARG A 106 16.71 -21.57 0.15
C ARG A 106 18.12 -22.13 0.21
N GLU A 107 18.95 -21.81 -0.78
CA GLU A 107 20.34 -22.24 -0.84
C GLU A 107 21.16 -21.67 0.33
N LEU A 108 20.90 -20.40 0.70
CA LEU A 108 21.56 -19.76 1.83
C LEU A 108 21.16 -20.38 3.18
N LEU A 109 19.91 -20.80 3.35
CA LEU A 109 19.44 -21.52 4.53
C LEU A 109 20.00 -22.94 4.60
N GLU A 110 20.15 -23.63 3.47
CA GLU A 110 20.83 -24.93 3.41
C GLU A 110 22.33 -24.80 3.79
N SER A 111 22.97 -23.68 3.42
CA SER A 111 24.34 -23.35 3.86
C SER A 111 24.45 -23.03 5.36
N ALA A 112 23.33 -22.85 6.08
CA ALA A 112 23.34 -22.57 7.52
C ALA A 112 23.81 -23.76 8.37
N LEU A 113 23.76 -24.98 7.81
CA LEU A 113 24.21 -26.19 8.49
C LEU A 113 25.73 -26.22 8.74
N TYR A 114 26.51 -25.46 7.98
CA TYR A 114 27.97 -25.39 8.14
C TYR A 114 28.38 -24.51 9.32
N ALA A 115 29.49 -24.88 9.97
CA ALA A 115 30.08 -24.15 11.08
C ALA A 115 30.55 -22.73 10.66
N PRO A 116 30.59 -21.76 11.58
CA PRO A 116 31.10 -20.41 11.31
C PRO A 116 32.60 -20.43 10.99
N THR A 117 33.05 -19.48 10.17
CA THR A 117 34.43 -19.42 9.66
C THR A 117 35.38 -18.65 10.59
N SER A 118 34.89 -17.59 11.22
CA SER A 118 35.69 -16.66 12.04
C SER A 118 35.00 -16.26 13.34
N GLY A 119 33.66 -16.24 13.35
CA GLY A 119 32.82 -15.92 14.50
C GLY A 119 32.51 -17.12 15.39
N ARG A 120 31.87 -16.83 16.53
CA ARG A 120 31.33 -17.86 17.44
C ARG A 120 29.99 -18.38 16.96
N PHE A 121 29.20 -17.47 16.37
CA PHE A 121 27.88 -17.75 15.82
C PHE A 121 27.80 -17.27 14.38
N LYS A 122 27.12 -18.07 13.56
CA LYS A 122 26.64 -17.68 12.23
C LYS A 122 25.28 -17.02 12.39
N VAL A 123 25.20 -15.72 12.15
CA VAL A 123 24.01 -14.90 12.41
C VAL A 123 23.33 -14.56 11.09
N TYR A 124 22.05 -14.88 10.99
CA TYR A 124 21.20 -14.51 9.86
C TYR A 124 20.26 -13.39 10.27
N ILE A 125 20.43 -12.20 9.68
CA ILE A 125 19.48 -11.10 9.82
C ILE A 125 18.59 -11.08 8.58
N ILE A 126 17.29 -11.26 8.76
CA ILE A 126 16.30 -11.20 7.68
C ILE A 126 15.38 -10.02 7.95
N ASP A 127 15.53 -8.95 7.16
CA ASP A 127 14.67 -7.77 7.22
C ASP A 127 13.42 -7.96 6.35
N GLU A 128 12.33 -7.31 6.78
CA GLU A 128 10.98 -7.44 6.22
C GLU A 128 10.56 -8.89 5.93
N VAL A 129 10.81 -9.81 6.88
CA VAL A 129 10.60 -11.27 6.71
C VAL A 129 9.19 -11.64 6.23
N HIS A 130 8.19 -10.80 6.46
CA HIS A 130 6.83 -11.01 5.96
C HIS A 130 6.70 -11.00 4.42
N MET A 131 7.70 -10.46 3.72
CA MET A 131 7.79 -10.46 2.25
C MET A 131 8.29 -11.79 1.68
N LEU A 132 8.71 -12.74 2.52
CA LEU A 132 9.15 -14.04 2.06
C LEU A 132 8.03 -14.87 1.43
N SER A 133 8.41 -15.65 0.42
CA SER A 133 7.52 -16.62 -0.21
C SER A 133 7.18 -17.76 0.77
N LYS A 134 6.02 -18.40 0.57
CA LYS A 134 5.59 -19.55 1.38
C LYS A 134 6.60 -20.70 1.36
N SER A 135 7.28 -20.92 0.23
CA SER A 135 8.34 -21.93 0.09
C SER A 135 9.57 -21.59 0.93
N ALA A 136 9.98 -20.32 0.99
CA ALA A 136 11.09 -19.87 1.85
C ALA A 136 10.77 -20.04 3.34
N PHE A 137 9.55 -19.71 3.77
CA PHE A 137 9.11 -19.97 5.14
C PHE A 137 9.17 -21.47 5.51
N ASN A 138 8.73 -22.35 4.61
CA ASN A 138 8.79 -23.80 4.84
C ASN A 138 10.23 -24.33 4.91
N ALA A 139 11.15 -23.76 4.12
CA ALA A 139 12.57 -24.10 4.21
C ALA A 139 13.15 -23.69 5.56
N MET A 140 12.82 -22.48 6.03
CA MET A 140 13.26 -21.97 7.32
C MET A 140 12.70 -22.76 8.51
N LEU A 141 11.46 -23.27 8.42
CA LEU A 141 10.85 -24.08 9.49
C LEU A 141 11.69 -25.31 9.85
N LYS A 142 12.29 -25.99 8.86
CA LYS A 142 13.15 -27.15 9.10
C LYS A 142 14.35 -26.79 9.98
N THR A 143 14.99 -25.65 9.71
CA THR A 143 16.15 -25.18 10.48
C THR A 143 15.74 -24.55 11.83
N LEU A 144 14.54 -23.99 11.94
CA LEU A 144 14.02 -23.45 13.20
C LEU A 144 13.56 -24.53 14.17
N GLU A 145 13.12 -25.69 13.67
CA GLU A 145 12.74 -26.85 14.51
C GLU A 145 13.96 -27.54 15.12
N GLU A 146 15.02 -27.73 14.33
CA GLU A 146 16.27 -28.36 14.77
C GLU A 146 17.46 -27.42 14.49
N PRO A 147 17.60 -26.32 15.25
CA PRO A 147 18.63 -25.33 15.00
C PRO A 147 20.02 -25.85 15.41
N PRO A 148 21.05 -25.72 14.54
CA PRO A 148 22.43 -25.95 14.95
C PRO A 148 22.84 -24.98 16.06
N GLY A 149 23.60 -25.46 17.06
CA GLY A 149 23.97 -24.65 18.23
C GLY A 149 24.75 -23.37 17.91
N HIS A 150 25.42 -23.32 16.76
CA HIS A 150 26.19 -22.18 16.27
C HIS A 150 25.39 -21.22 15.38
N VAL A 151 24.12 -21.50 15.07
CA VAL A 151 23.28 -20.64 14.22
C VAL A 151 22.33 -19.80 15.05
N LYS A 152 22.19 -18.53 14.69
CA LYS A 152 21.23 -17.61 15.30
C LYS A 152 20.45 -16.85 14.22
N PHE A 153 19.12 -16.89 14.31
CA PHE A 153 18.22 -16.14 13.43
C PHE A 153 17.74 -14.87 14.11
N ILE A 154 17.79 -13.76 13.38
CA ILE A 154 17.23 -12.48 13.76
C ILE A 154 16.31 -12.02 12.64
N LEU A 155 15.02 -12.10 12.90
CA LEU A 155 13.97 -11.72 11.97
C LEU A 155 13.48 -10.31 12.32
N ALA A 156 13.25 -9.47 11.32
CA ALA A 156 12.62 -8.18 11.48
C ALA A 156 11.40 -8.05 10.56
N THR A 157 10.31 -7.46 11.06
CA THR A 157 9.11 -7.21 10.25
C THR A 157 8.43 -5.92 10.68
N THR A 158 7.80 -5.25 9.72
CA THR A 158 6.79 -4.21 9.97
C THR A 158 5.39 -4.78 10.23
N ASP A 159 5.09 -5.96 9.69
CA ASP A 159 3.79 -6.61 9.79
C ASP A 159 3.94 -8.05 10.33
N PRO A 160 3.68 -8.29 11.61
CA PRO A 160 3.76 -9.63 12.20
C PRO A 160 2.57 -10.52 11.81
N GLN A 161 1.44 -9.98 11.35
CA GLN A 161 0.23 -10.76 11.06
C GLN A 161 0.38 -11.60 9.79
N LYS A 162 1.22 -11.14 8.86
CA LYS A 162 1.56 -11.87 7.63
C LYS A 162 2.52 -13.05 7.86
N ILE A 163 3.12 -13.17 9.05
CA ILE A 163 4.04 -14.26 9.37
C ILE A 163 3.23 -15.49 9.82
N PRO A 164 3.51 -16.69 9.29
CA PRO A 164 2.88 -17.92 9.76
C PRO A 164 3.06 -18.14 11.27
N VAL A 165 1.98 -18.51 11.96
CA VAL A 165 1.98 -18.78 13.41
C VAL A 165 3.02 -19.85 13.80
N THR A 166 3.31 -20.78 12.89
CA THR A 166 4.35 -21.81 13.06
C THR A 166 5.75 -21.24 13.24
N VAL A 167 6.06 -20.09 12.63
CA VAL A 167 7.33 -19.37 12.83
C VAL A 167 7.27 -18.55 14.10
N LEU A 168 6.15 -17.85 14.32
CA LEU A 168 5.95 -17.00 15.51
C LEU A 168 6.11 -17.78 16.83
N SER A 169 5.64 -19.03 16.88
CA SER A 169 5.75 -19.87 18.08
C SER A 169 7.17 -20.36 18.38
N ARG A 170 8.07 -20.30 17.40
CA ARG A 170 9.48 -20.72 17.51
C ARG A 170 10.43 -19.53 17.65
N CYS A 171 9.92 -18.31 17.74
CA CYS A 171 10.73 -17.10 17.87
C CYS A 171 10.45 -16.40 19.20
N LEU A 172 11.49 -15.86 19.82
CA LEU A 172 11.32 -14.91 20.92
C LEU A 172 10.96 -13.54 20.33
N GLN A 173 9.77 -13.03 20.65
CA GLN A 173 9.22 -11.82 20.04
C GLN A 173 9.52 -10.58 20.88
N PHE A 174 10.00 -9.54 20.21
CA PHE A 174 10.24 -8.22 20.79
C PHE A 174 9.54 -7.16 19.96
N ASN A 175 8.58 -6.48 20.58
CA ASN A 175 7.89 -5.36 19.97
C ASN A 175 8.62 -4.04 20.27
N LEU A 176 9.09 -3.37 19.23
CA LEU A 176 9.70 -2.06 19.30
C LEU A 176 8.63 -0.98 19.21
N LYS A 177 8.63 -0.07 20.17
CA LYS A 177 7.66 1.01 20.26
C LYS A 177 8.02 2.15 19.30
N GLN A 178 7.02 2.92 18.89
CA GLN A 178 7.26 4.19 18.21
C GLN A 178 7.93 5.17 19.18
N LEU A 179 8.84 5.98 18.65
CA LEU A 179 9.56 6.97 19.47
C LEU A 179 8.67 8.19 19.72
N PRO A 180 8.55 8.66 20.97
CA PRO A 180 7.87 9.92 21.26
C PRO A 180 8.55 11.10 20.53
N PRO A 181 7.79 12.09 20.02
CA PRO A 181 8.38 13.25 19.32
C PRO A 181 9.42 14.00 20.16
N ALA A 182 9.21 14.13 21.47
CA ALA A 182 10.17 14.76 22.38
C ALA A 182 11.53 14.04 22.41
N LEU A 183 11.54 12.70 22.33
CA LEU A 183 12.76 11.90 22.32
C LEU A 183 13.48 12.01 20.97
N ILE A 184 12.73 12.06 19.86
CA ILE A 184 13.27 12.31 18.52
C ILE A 184 13.91 13.71 18.48
N ALA A 185 13.21 14.73 18.98
CA ALA A 185 13.70 16.10 19.03
C ALA A 185 15.00 16.21 19.82
N ALA A 186 15.05 15.64 21.03
CA ALA A 186 16.26 15.61 21.85
C ALA A 186 17.43 14.92 21.13
N ARG A 187 17.15 13.83 20.40
CA ARG A 187 18.19 13.11 19.64
C ARG A 187 18.66 13.90 18.42
N LEU A 188 17.76 14.55 17.68
CA LEU A 188 18.10 15.41 16.55
C LEU A 188 18.94 16.61 17.01
N GLN A 189 18.57 17.24 18.12
CA GLN A 189 19.34 18.31 18.73
C GLN A 189 20.78 17.86 19.03
N TYR A 190 20.93 16.74 19.73
CA TYR A 190 22.25 16.17 20.00
C TYR A 190 23.06 15.93 18.72
N VAL A 191 22.44 15.40 17.67
CA VAL A 191 23.11 15.15 16.37
C VAL A 191 23.58 16.46 15.73
N LEU A 192 22.72 17.49 15.68
CA LEU A 192 23.05 18.79 15.07
C LEU A 192 24.15 19.53 15.84
N GLU A 193 24.13 19.46 17.17
CA GLU A 193 25.19 20.03 18.02
C GLU A 193 26.56 19.38 17.73
N GLN A 194 26.58 18.05 17.55
CA GLN A 194 27.81 17.31 17.23
C GLN A 194 28.31 17.56 15.80
N GLU A 195 27.41 17.84 14.86
CA GLU A 195 27.77 18.26 13.49
C GLU A 195 28.10 19.76 13.39
N GLN A 196 27.98 20.51 14.50
CA GLN A 196 28.23 21.97 14.56
C GLN A 196 27.36 22.78 13.59
N LEU A 197 26.09 22.38 13.43
CA LEU A 197 25.13 23.07 12.58
C LEU A 197 24.28 24.06 13.39
N SER A 198 23.93 25.18 12.78
CA SER A 198 22.98 26.14 13.39
C SER A 198 21.55 25.68 13.15
N PHE A 199 20.70 25.72 14.18
CA PHE A 199 19.32 25.27 14.10
C PHE A 199 18.38 26.06 15.01
N GLU A 200 17.11 26.08 14.65
CA GLU A 200 16.02 26.59 15.47
C GLU A 200 15.27 25.44 16.17
N PRO A 201 14.93 25.55 17.47
CA PRO A 201 14.20 24.51 18.19
C PRO A 201 12.85 24.17 17.58
N ALA A 202 12.15 25.16 17.02
CA ALA A 202 10.87 24.97 16.35
C ALA A 202 10.99 24.09 15.09
N ALA A 203 12.06 24.25 14.31
CA ALA A 203 12.36 23.43 13.14
C ALA A 203 12.55 21.95 13.51
N ILE A 204 13.27 21.67 14.61
CA ILE A 204 13.46 20.31 15.13
C ILE A 204 12.12 19.68 15.50
N ASN A 205 11.25 20.43 16.17
CA ASN A 205 9.93 19.94 16.57
C ASN A 205 9.05 19.60 15.35
N LEU A 206 9.12 20.39 14.28
CA LEU A 206 8.44 20.08 13.02
C LEU A 206 8.93 18.76 12.41
N VAL A 207 10.25 18.56 12.31
CA VAL A 207 10.82 17.31 11.80
C VAL A 207 10.46 16.12 12.69
N ALA A 208 10.51 16.28 14.02
CA ALA A 208 10.18 15.23 14.96
C ALA A 208 8.72 14.77 14.86
N ARG A 209 7.78 15.70 14.62
CA ARG A 209 6.37 15.38 14.36
C ARG A 209 6.19 14.71 13.00
N ALA A 210 6.82 15.24 11.95
CA ALA A 210 6.74 14.70 10.59
C ALA A 210 7.31 13.28 10.47
N ALA A 211 8.25 12.91 11.35
CA ALA A 211 8.86 11.59 11.38
C ALA A 211 7.97 10.46 11.91
N GLN A 212 6.79 10.74 12.48
CA GLN A 212 5.79 9.75 12.93
C GLN A 212 6.38 8.60 13.78
N GLY A 213 7.32 8.91 14.67
CA GLY A 213 7.94 7.92 15.56
C GLY A 213 9.12 7.14 14.98
N SER A 214 9.57 7.45 13.76
CA SER A 214 10.71 6.82 13.08
C SER A 214 11.97 7.68 13.17
N MET A 215 13.01 7.20 13.85
CA MET A 215 14.29 7.93 13.93
C MET A 215 15.00 8.00 12.58
N ARG A 216 14.86 6.95 11.75
CA ARG A 216 15.46 6.91 10.42
C ARG A 216 14.89 8.01 9.52
N ASP A 217 13.57 8.19 9.56
CA ASP A 217 12.89 9.19 8.74
C ASP A 217 13.18 10.59 9.30
N ALA A 218 13.21 10.76 10.63
CA ALA A 218 13.64 12.01 11.27
C ALA A 218 15.04 12.47 10.80
N LEU A 219 16.03 11.57 10.80
CA LEU A 219 17.38 11.90 10.33
C LEU A 219 17.41 12.17 8.81
N SER A 220 16.61 11.46 8.03
CA SER A 220 16.54 11.65 6.57
C SER A 220 15.88 12.98 6.19
N LEU A 221 14.82 13.36 6.89
CA LEU A 221 14.17 14.67 6.75
C LEU A 221 15.12 15.79 7.20
N MET A 222 15.89 15.57 8.27
CA MET A 222 16.89 16.53 8.72
C MET A 222 18.03 16.70 7.69
N ASP A 223 18.51 15.62 7.09
CA ASP A 223 19.49 15.68 5.98
C ASP A 223 18.95 16.52 4.81
N GLN A 224 17.68 16.33 4.44
CA GLN A 224 17.02 17.12 3.39
C GLN A 224 16.95 18.60 3.79
N ALA A 225 16.58 18.90 5.04
CA ALA A 225 16.52 20.27 5.56
C ALA A 225 17.89 20.96 5.50
N ILE A 226 18.96 20.25 5.87
CA ILE A 226 20.34 20.76 5.80
C ILE A 226 20.75 21.04 4.35
N ALA A 227 20.42 20.12 3.43
CA ALA A 227 20.73 20.27 2.01
C ALA A 227 19.99 21.47 1.38
N PHE A 228 18.74 21.69 1.78
CA PHE A 228 17.92 22.79 1.27
C PHE A 228 18.33 24.17 1.83
N SER A 229 18.81 24.19 3.08
CA SER A 229 19.11 25.43 3.82
C SER A 229 20.58 25.86 3.82
N ALA A 230 21.41 25.24 2.98
CA ALA A 230 22.86 25.49 2.93
C ALA A 230 23.56 25.44 4.30
N GLY A 231 23.07 24.59 5.23
CA GLY A 231 23.67 24.37 6.55
C GLY A 231 23.03 25.11 7.74
N LYS A 232 21.92 25.84 7.56
CA LYS A 232 21.17 26.49 8.65
C LYS A 232 19.73 25.99 8.74
N VAL A 233 19.41 25.20 9.75
CA VAL A 233 18.08 24.60 9.89
C VAL A 233 17.10 25.61 10.52
N GLU A 234 16.48 26.43 9.68
CA GLU A 234 15.48 27.44 10.06
C GLU A 234 14.04 26.90 9.92
N GLU A 235 13.13 27.34 10.79
CA GLU A 235 11.75 26.86 10.86
C GLU A 235 10.99 27.09 9.55
N ALA A 236 11.07 28.30 8.99
CA ALA A 236 10.35 28.67 7.77
C ALA A 236 10.75 27.77 6.58
N VAL A 237 12.04 27.43 6.49
CA VAL A 237 12.59 26.58 5.43
C VAL A 237 12.14 25.14 5.61
N VAL A 238 12.22 24.59 6.83
CA VAL A 238 11.76 23.24 7.13
C VAL A 238 10.26 23.09 6.90
N ARG A 239 9.47 24.10 7.27
CA ARG A 239 8.03 24.14 7.05
C ARG A 239 7.70 24.08 5.56
N ALA A 240 8.37 24.90 4.74
CA ALA A 240 8.22 24.87 3.29
C ALA A 240 8.63 23.52 2.68
N MET A 241 9.75 22.95 3.14
CA MET A 241 10.25 21.65 2.67
C MET A 241 9.28 20.50 2.98
N LEU A 242 8.73 20.46 4.18
CA LEU A 242 7.78 19.42 4.60
C LEU A 242 6.41 19.57 3.93
N GLY A 243 6.18 20.66 3.18
CA GLY A 243 4.83 21.05 2.75
C GLY A 243 3.89 21.24 3.94
N ALA A 244 4.46 21.49 5.14
CA ALA A 244 3.69 21.63 6.36
C ALA A 244 2.89 22.92 6.24
N ILE A 245 1.58 22.76 6.32
CA ILE A 245 0.64 23.84 6.09
C ILE A 245 0.88 24.90 7.16
N ASP A 246 0.97 26.15 6.72
CA ASP A 246 0.92 27.25 7.66
C ASP A 246 -0.44 27.18 8.38
N GLN A 247 -0.41 26.86 9.66
CA GLN A 247 -1.64 26.77 10.45
C GLN A 247 -2.44 28.06 10.40
N GLY A 248 -1.82 29.19 10.07
CA GLY A 248 -2.52 30.44 9.73
C GLY A 248 -3.68 30.23 8.77
N TYR A 249 -3.49 29.46 7.68
CA TYR A 249 -4.56 29.15 6.74
C TYR A 249 -5.71 28.39 7.40
N LEU A 250 -5.43 27.44 8.29
CA LEU A 250 -6.45 26.66 8.98
C LEU A 250 -7.25 27.54 9.95
N PHE A 251 -6.56 28.44 10.67
CA PHE A 251 -7.21 29.44 11.52
C PHE A 251 -8.07 30.41 10.68
N ASP A 252 -7.59 30.84 9.52
CA ASP A 252 -8.32 31.72 8.62
C ASP A 252 -9.56 31.03 8.02
N LEU A 253 -9.46 29.73 7.67
CA LEU A 253 -10.60 28.92 7.22
C LEU A 253 -11.67 28.82 8.31
N LEU A 254 -11.27 28.53 9.55
CA LEU A 254 -12.20 28.50 10.68
C LEU A 254 -12.82 29.89 10.94
N ALA A 255 -12.04 30.96 10.85
CA ALA A 255 -12.56 32.32 10.97
C ALA A 255 -13.59 32.65 9.87
N ALA A 256 -13.33 32.24 8.62
CA ALA A 256 -14.25 32.42 7.50
C ALA A 256 -15.52 31.57 7.61
N LEU A 257 -15.42 30.34 8.13
CA LEU A 257 -16.57 29.49 8.45
C LEU A 257 -17.45 30.12 9.53
N ARG A 258 -16.85 30.73 10.56
CA ARG A 258 -17.58 31.47 11.60
C ARG A 258 -18.31 32.69 11.04
N GLU A 259 -17.71 33.38 10.08
CA GLU A 259 -18.31 34.52 9.38
C GLU A 259 -19.33 34.09 8.32
N GLN A 260 -19.50 32.78 8.07
CA GLN A 260 -20.33 32.21 7.00
C GLN A 260 -20.00 32.80 5.61
N SER A 261 -18.73 33.14 5.39
CA SER A 261 -18.26 33.77 4.15
C SER A 261 -17.69 32.75 3.18
N GLY A 262 -18.51 32.30 2.22
CA GLY A 262 -18.06 31.40 1.15
C GLY A 262 -16.98 32.02 0.25
N VAL A 263 -17.06 33.33 0.00
CA VAL A 263 -16.07 34.05 -0.82
C VAL A 263 -14.69 33.98 -0.18
N ARG A 264 -14.60 34.27 1.13
CA ARG A 264 -13.33 34.25 1.87
C ARG A 264 -12.74 32.82 1.95
N LEU A 265 -13.58 31.79 2.04
CA LEU A 265 -13.11 30.40 2.01
C LEU A 265 -12.45 30.04 0.67
N LEU A 266 -13.05 30.44 -0.44
CA LEU A 266 -12.49 30.21 -1.76
C LEU A 266 -11.21 31.01 -1.99
N GLU A 267 -11.15 32.27 -1.55
CA GLU A 267 -9.92 33.07 -1.60
C GLU A 267 -8.77 32.41 -0.81
N ILE A 268 -9.05 31.83 0.35
CA ILE A 268 -8.05 31.09 1.13
C ILE A 268 -7.63 29.82 0.38
N ALA A 269 -8.57 29.07 -0.17
CA ALA A 269 -8.29 27.87 -0.97
C ALA A 269 -7.43 28.21 -2.22
N ASP A 270 -7.70 29.32 -2.91
CA ASP A 270 -6.92 29.81 -4.04
C ASP A 270 -5.48 30.15 -3.63
N ASN A 271 -5.32 30.83 -2.49
CA ASN A 271 -4.00 31.14 -1.95
C ASN A 271 -3.22 29.88 -1.56
N MET A 272 -3.91 28.85 -1.05
CA MET A 272 -3.31 27.54 -0.75
C MET A 272 -2.91 26.81 -2.05
N ALA A 273 -3.76 26.84 -3.08
CA ALA A 273 -3.47 26.27 -4.39
C ALA A 273 -2.25 26.93 -5.06
N ALA A 274 -2.17 28.27 -4.99
CA ALA A 274 -1.06 29.05 -5.54
C ALA A 274 0.29 28.71 -4.89
N ARG A 275 0.28 28.18 -3.65
CA ARG A 275 1.46 27.70 -2.93
C ARG A 275 1.64 26.18 -3.02
N SER A 276 0.85 25.51 -3.85
CA SER A 276 0.87 24.06 -4.06
C SER A 276 0.72 23.26 -2.76
N VAL A 277 -0.14 23.73 -1.86
CA VAL A 277 -0.47 23.02 -0.63
C VAL A 277 -1.24 21.75 -0.97
N ALA A 278 -0.82 20.60 -0.39
CA ALA A 278 -1.55 19.35 -0.52
C ALA A 278 -2.88 19.42 0.25
N PHE A 279 -4.00 19.29 -0.45
CA PHE A 279 -5.33 19.43 0.15
C PHE A 279 -5.72 18.26 1.06
N ASP A 280 -5.22 17.04 0.82
CA ASP A 280 -5.36 15.91 1.76
C ASP A 280 -4.77 16.27 3.13
N ALA A 281 -3.54 16.80 3.13
CA ALA A 281 -2.86 17.23 4.34
C ALA A 281 -3.60 18.41 5.01
N ALA A 282 -4.23 19.28 4.23
CA ALA A 282 -5.04 20.39 4.75
C ALA A 282 -6.25 19.91 5.52
N LEU A 283 -6.98 18.93 4.98
CA LEU A 283 -8.13 18.33 5.66
C LEU A 283 -7.70 17.54 6.90
N GLN A 284 -6.59 16.81 6.83
CA GLN A 284 -6.01 16.10 7.97
C GLN A 284 -5.64 17.05 9.12
N GLU A 285 -4.95 18.16 8.81
CA GLU A 285 -4.57 19.16 9.82
C GLU A 285 -5.79 19.93 10.34
N LEU A 286 -6.77 20.24 9.48
CA LEU A 286 -8.04 20.85 9.90
C LEU A 286 -8.80 19.95 10.87
N ALA A 287 -8.89 18.64 10.58
CA ALA A 287 -9.51 17.66 11.48
C ALA A 287 -8.75 17.58 12.83
N THR A 288 -7.42 17.64 12.79
CA THR A 288 -6.58 17.65 14.00
C THR A 288 -6.82 18.91 14.83
N LEU A 289 -6.92 20.08 14.19
CA LEU A 289 -7.22 21.35 14.85
C LEU A 289 -8.63 21.33 15.48
N LEU A 290 -9.64 20.86 14.75
CA LEU A 290 -11.01 20.70 15.25
C LEU A 290 -11.08 19.73 16.44
N HIS A 291 -10.32 18.63 16.41
CA HIS A 291 -10.20 17.72 17.54
C HIS A 291 -9.60 18.41 18.78
N ARG A 292 -8.52 19.19 18.61
CA ARG A 292 -7.92 19.97 19.70
C ARG A 292 -8.89 21.01 20.27
N ILE A 293 -9.68 21.66 19.42
CA ILE A 293 -10.73 22.59 19.86
C ILE A 293 -11.83 21.87 20.65
N ALA A 294 -12.29 20.70 20.19
CA ALA A 294 -13.26 19.88 20.91
C ALA A 294 -12.73 19.42 22.29
N LEU A 295 -11.46 19.05 22.37
CA LEU A 295 -10.79 18.77 23.64
C LEU A 295 -10.73 20.01 24.53
N ALA A 296 -10.41 21.19 23.99
CA ALA A 296 -10.39 22.44 24.74
C ALA A 296 -11.76 22.77 25.37
N GLN A 297 -12.85 22.50 24.64
CA GLN A 297 -14.23 22.74 25.11
C GLN A 297 -14.67 21.77 26.21
N THR A 298 -14.28 20.50 26.10
CA THR A 298 -14.77 19.42 26.98
C THR A 298 -13.86 19.18 28.18
N VAL A 299 -12.54 19.18 27.96
CA VAL A 299 -11.52 18.93 28.98
C VAL A 299 -10.39 19.96 28.83
N PRO A 300 -10.58 21.21 29.30
CA PRO A 300 -9.58 22.26 29.19
C PRO A 300 -8.22 21.90 29.85
N GLN A 301 -8.24 21.00 30.84
CA GLN A 301 -7.05 20.52 31.55
C GLN A 301 -6.18 19.56 30.73
N ALA A 302 -6.70 18.99 29.64
CA ALA A 302 -5.94 18.08 28.78
C ALA A 302 -4.94 18.82 27.88
N ILE A 303 -5.09 20.13 27.72
CA ILE A 303 -4.19 20.98 26.95
C ILE A 303 -3.14 21.54 27.90
N ALA A 304 -1.87 21.33 27.57
CA ALA A 304 -0.76 21.85 28.38
C ALA A 304 -0.73 23.39 28.35
N ASP A 305 -0.31 24.01 29.44
CA ASP A 305 -0.31 25.48 29.59
C ASP A 305 0.77 26.18 28.76
N ASP A 306 1.78 25.44 28.29
CA ASP A 306 2.96 25.91 27.55
C ASP A 306 2.78 25.95 26.02
N GLU A 307 1.59 25.61 25.52
CA GLU A 307 1.36 25.52 24.08
C GLU A 307 1.12 26.92 23.45
N PRO A 308 1.91 27.35 22.46
CA PRO A 308 1.86 28.71 21.92
C PRO A 308 0.53 29.08 21.25
N GLU A 309 -0.21 28.09 20.76
CA GLU A 309 -1.50 28.26 20.08
C GLU A 309 -2.70 28.23 21.04
N ARG A 310 -2.48 27.98 22.34
CA ARG A 310 -3.54 27.78 23.33
C ARG A 310 -4.57 28.92 23.35
N VAL A 311 -4.11 30.17 23.28
CA VAL A 311 -4.98 31.35 23.30
C VAL A 311 -5.94 31.35 22.11
N ARG A 312 -5.42 31.16 20.89
CA ARG A 312 -6.24 31.11 19.67
C ARG A 312 -7.19 29.91 19.67
N MET A 313 -6.74 28.75 20.18
CA MET A 313 -7.61 27.58 20.31
C MET A 313 -8.76 27.80 21.30
N MET A 314 -8.49 28.45 22.44
CA MET A 314 -9.52 28.78 23.42
C MET A 314 -10.51 29.80 22.87
N GLU A 315 -10.04 30.81 22.12
CA GLU A 315 -10.90 31.76 21.42
C GLU A 315 -11.83 31.07 20.42
N LEU A 316 -11.30 30.14 19.61
CA LEU A 316 -12.12 29.35 18.68
C LEU A 316 -13.07 28.38 19.41
N GLY A 317 -12.62 27.78 20.50
CA GLY A 317 -13.46 26.91 21.34
C GLY A 317 -14.64 27.64 21.99
N GLN A 318 -14.53 28.95 22.23
CA GLN A 318 -15.67 29.77 22.65
C GLN A 318 -16.53 30.25 21.48
N ALA A 319 -15.97 30.37 20.28
CA ALA A 319 -16.64 30.90 19.11
C ALA A 319 -17.60 29.90 18.44
N PHE A 320 -17.25 28.62 18.47
CA PHE A 320 -18.04 27.51 17.92
C PHE A 320 -18.78 26.75 19.01
N THR A 321 -19.97 26.23 18.69
CA THR A 321 -20.64 25.27 19.59
C THR A 321 -20.00 23.88 19.49
N PRO A 322 -20.12 23.02 20.52
CA PRO A 322 -19.62 21.66 20.46
C PRO A 322 -20.20 20.85 19.29
N GLU A 323 -21.46 21.09 18.93
CA GLU A 323 -22.13 20.45 17.79
C GLU A 323 -21.51 20.89 16.45
N GLU A 324 -21.22 22.19 16.29
CA GLU A 324 -20.55 22.73 15.11
C GLU A 324 -19.16 22.11 14.93
N VAL A 325 -18.37 22.03 16.01
CA VAL A 325 -17.02 21.45 15.96
C VAL A 325 -17.07 19.97 15.58
N GLN A 326 -18.00 19.19 16.15
CA GLN A 326 -18.17 17.77 15.79
C GLN A 326 -18.62 17.59 14.33
N LEU A 327 -19.54 18.43 13.87
CA LEU A 327 -20.01 18.41 12.48
C LEU A 327 -18.87 18.72 11.50
N PHE A 328 -18.11 19.78 11.73
CA PHE A 328 -16.97 20.14 10.88
C PHE A 328 -15.89 19.06 10.92
N TYR A 329 -15.63 18.47 12.08
CA TYR A 329 -14.68 17.37 12.21
C TYR A 329 -15.09 16.17 11.35
N GLN A 330 -16.37 15.79 11.41
CA GLN A 330 -16.92 14.72 10.58
C GLN A 330 -16.85 15.04 9.08
N ILE A 331 -17.19 16.27 8.68
CA ILE A 331 -17.10 16.70 7.28
C ILE A 331 -15.65 16.71 6.80
N ALA A 332 -14.68 17.11 7.63
CA ALA A 332 -13.26 17.10 7.28
C ALA A 332 -12.75 15.68 7.02
N ILE A 333 -13.12 14.71 7.87
CA ILE A 333 -12.73 13.30 7.70
C ILE A 333 -13.36 12.72 6.44
N HIS A 334 -14.68 12.87 6.25
CA HIS A 334 -15.34 12.34 5.06
C HIS A 334 -14.85 13.02 3.78
N GLY A 335 -14.65 14.34 3.80
CA GLY A 335 -14.08 15.07 2.68
C GLY A 335 -12.69 14.59 2.30
N ARG A 336 -11.88 14.15 3.28
CA ARG A 336 -10.58 13.55 3.04
C ARG A 336 -10.70 12.18 2.38
N ASP A 337 -11.58 11.31 2.87
CA ASP A 337 -11.81 10.00 2.25
C ASP A 337 -12.40 10.11 0.82
N GLU A 338 -13.14 11.19 0.55
CA GLU A 338 -13.78 11.47 -0.74
C GLU A 338 -12.89 12.26 -1.72
N ILE A 339 -11.74 12.80 -1.29
CA ILE A 339 -10.94 13.73 -2.10
C ILE A 339 -10.41 13.09 -3.39
N ASP A 340 -10.00 11.82 -3.32
CA ASP A 340 -9.50 11.04 -4.46
C ASP A 340 -10.61 10.65 -5.44
N LEU A 341 -11.89 10.77 -5.04
CA LEU A 341 -13.05 10.52 -5.89
C LEU A 341 -13.53 11.77 -6.62
N ALA A 342 -13.05 12.95 -6.23
CA ALA A 342 -13.41 14.22 -6.85
C ALA A 342 -12.75 14.37 -8.24
N PRO A 343 -13.28 15.26 -9.11
CA PRO A 343 -12.68 15.52 -10.42
C PRO A 343 -11.21 15.96 -10.35
N ASP A 344 -10.88 16.71 -9.31
CA ASP A 344 -9.53 17.14 -8.93
C ASP A 344 -9.49 17.47 -7.43
N GLU A 345 -8.29 17.54 -6.84
CA GLU A 345 -8.12 17.77 -5.39
C GLU A 345 -8.69 19.12 -4.94
N TYR A 346 -8.60 20.15 -5.77
CA TYR A 346 -9.10 21.49 -5.45
C TYR A 346 -10.63 21.50 -5.40
N ALA A 347 -11.29 20.84 -6.37
CA ALA A 347 -12.74 20.64 -6.36
C ALA A 347 -13.20 19.84 -5.14
N GLY A 348 -12.49 18.77 -4.78
CA GLY A 348 -12.79 17.98 -3.58
C GLY A 348 -12.68 18.79 -2.29
N PHE A 349 -11.61 19.59 -2.16
CA PHE A 349 -11.39 20.46 -1.02
C PHE A 349 -12.44 21.57 -0.90
N THR A 350 -12.70 22.31 -1.99
CA THR A 350 -13.69 23.40 -1.99
C THR A 350 -15.11 22.88 -1.75
N MET A 351 -15.48 21.71 -2.30
CA MET A 351 -16.76 21.07 -1.99
C MET A 351 -16.88 20.68 -0.51
N THR A 352 -15.79 20.24 0.11
CA THR A 352 -15.75 19.95 1.55
C THR A 352 -15.98 21.21 2.38
N LEU A 353 -15.34 22.34 2.03
CA LEU A 353 -15.55 23.63 2.70
C LEU A 353 -16.98 24.16 2.50
N LEU A 354 -17.53 24.06 1.29
CA LEU A 354 -18.91 24.44 1.00
C LEU A 354 -19.91 23.57 1.77
N ARG A 355 -19.63 22.27 1.94
CA ARG A 355 -20.42 21.36 2.77
C ARG A 355 -20.40 21.82 4.23
N MET A 356 -19.24 22.20 4.79
CA MET A 356 -19.17 22.77 6.14
C MET A 356 -20.03 24.03 6.28
N LEU A 357 -19.99 24.93 5.29
CA LEU A 357 -20.80 26.15 5.31
C LEU A 357 -22.30 25.87 5.18
N ALA A 358 -22.71 24.93 4.33
CA ALA A 358 -24.10 24.60 4.08
C ALA A 358 -24.79 23.90 5.26
N PHE A 359 -24.04 23.07 6.00
CA PHE A 359 -24.58 22.30 7.12
C PHE A 359 -24.34 22.97 8.49
N ALA A 360 -23.68 24.12 8.53
CA ALA A 360 -23.51 24.88 9.77
C ALA A 360 -24.90 25.23 10.36
N PRO A 361 -25.20 24.83 11.62
CA PRO A 361 -26.47 25.14 12.26
C PRO A 361 -26.67 26.65 12.31
N ALA A 362 -27.73 27.13 11.65
CA ALA A 362 -27.99 28.56 11.55
C ALA A 362 -28.15 29.17 12.95
N LYS A 363 -27.34 30.18 13.28
CA LYS A 363 -27.64 31.11 14.37
C LYS A 363 -28.89 31.91 13.98
N GLY A 364 -30.07 31.33 14.23
CA GLY A 364 -31.36 32.03 14.25
C GLY A 364 -31.75 32.80 12.98
N ALA A 365 -31.50 32.27 11.77
CA ALA A 365 -32.01 32.88 10.54
C ALA A 365 -33.22 32.10 10.00
N GLN A 366 -34.38 32.76 10.05
CA GLN A 366 -35.58 32.41 9.31
C GLN A 366 -35.22 32.13 7.85
N GLN A 367 -35.64 30.96 7.35
CA GLN A 367 -35.56 30.65 5.92
C GLN A 367 -36.29 31.77 5.15
N PRO A 368 -35.66 32.38 4.12
CA PRO A 368 -36.41 33.13 3.14
C PRO A 368 -37.25 32.10 2.38
N MET A 369 -38.54 31.98 2.72
CA MET A 369 -39.50 31.32 1.85
C MET A 369 -39.48 32.08 0.52
N LEU A 370 -38.87 31.48 -0.49
CA LEU A 370 -39.11 31.84 -1.89
C LEU A 370 -40.62 31.75 -2.11
N THR A 371 -41.26 32.90 -2.20
CA THR A 371 -42.68 33.04 -2.50
C THR A 371 -42.88 32.63 -3.95
N MET A 372 -43.33 31.40 -4.17
CA MET A 372 -43.93 31.04 -5.46
C MET A 372 -45.30 31.71 -5.58
N PRO A 373 -45.71 32.19 -6.78
CA PRO A 373 -47.04 32.75 -6.97
C PRO A 373 -48.09 31.65 -6.80
N ALA A 374 -49.03 31.88 -5.88
CA ALA A 374 -50.14 30.99 -5.61
C ALA A 374 -51.08 30.91 -6.82
N VAL A 375 -51.17 29.73 -7.43
CA VAL A 375 -52.29 29.37 -8.29
C VAL A 375 -53.45 28.97 -7.39
N ALA A 376 -54.56 29.70 -7.50
CA ALA A 376 -55.78 29.50 -6.75
C ALA A 376 -56.40 28.12 -7.04
N ALA A 377 -56.54 27.28 -6.02
CA ALA A 377 -57.39 26.11 -6.03
C ALA A 377 -58.57 26.34 -5.08
N GLN A 378 -59.78 26.24 -5.64
CA GLN A 378 -61.04 26.48 -4.97
C GLN A 378 -61.38 25.39 -3.97
N THR A 379 -62.09 25.83 -2.94
CA THR A 379 -62.61 25.13 -1.76
C THR A 379 -63.65 24.04 -2.06
N GLY A 380 -63.61 22.97 -1.25
CA GLY A 380 -64.67 21.97 -1.13
C GLY A 380 -64.43 20.97 0.01
N GLU A 381 -64.82 21.37 1.23
CA GLU A 381 -65.14 20.59 2.45
C GLU A 381 -65.92 19.28 2.17
N LYS A 382 -65.95 18.16 2.93
CA LYS A 382 -65.46 17.66 4.25
C LYS A 382 -65.89 16.15 4.37
N PRO A 383 -65.83 15.41 5.51
CA PRO A 383 -64.90 14.27 5.62
C PRO A 383 -65.49 12.94 6.22
N VAL A 384 -64.58 11.99 6.47
CA VAL A 384 -64.61 10.86 7.45
C VAL A 384 -65.56 9.67 7.19
N ALA A 385 -64.97 8.48 7.01
CA ALA A 385 -65.24 7.32 7.87
C ALA A 385 -64.20 6.19 7.69
N THR A 386 -63.74 5.74 8.85
CA THR A 386 -62.84 4.64 9.21
C THR A 386 -63.29 3.27 8.69
N THR A 387 -62.36 2.39 8.31
CA THR A 387 -62.24 1.03 8.89
C THR A 387 -61.01 0.27 8.38
N THR A 388 -60.20 -0.16 9.34
CA THR A 388 -59.22 -1.23 9.28
C THR A 388 -59.81 -2.58 8.87
N LYS A 389 -59.10 -3.36 8.04
CA LYS A 389 -59.00 -4.82 8.20
C LYS A 389 -57.81 -5.43 7.46
N THR A 390 -56.95 -6.04 8.27
CA THR A 390 -56.00 -7.13 8.09
C THR A 390 -56.24 -8.09 6.92
N VAL A 391 -55.15 -8.43 6.24
CA VAL A 391 -55.00 -9.54 5.27
C VAL A 391 -54.52 -10.80 6.01
N PRO A 392 -55.11 -11.98 5.79
CA PRO A 392 -54.46 -13.26 6.00
C PRO A 392 -54.16 -13.99 4.69
N ALA A 393 -53.22 -14.92 4.80
CA ALA A 393 -52.58 -15.66 3.73
C ALA A 393 -53.34 -16.91 3.23
N SER A 394 -52.88 -17.36 2.06
CA SER A 394 -52.70 -18.74 1.61
C SER A 394 -53.82 -19.52 0.90
N SER A 395 -53.47 -19.85 -0.35
CA SER A 395 -53.54 -21.17 -1.03
C SER A 395 -54.86 -21.65 -1.62
N SER A 396 -54.83 -21.95 -2.93
CA SER A 396 -55.09 -23.29 -3.46
C SER A 396 -54.63 -23.43 -4.92
N ALA A 397 -54.04 -24.58 -5.22
CA ALA A 397 -53.46 -25.02 -6.48
C ALA A 397 -54.41 -25.91 -7.29
N HIS A 398 -54.07 -26.15 -8.56
CA HIS A 398 -54.37 -27.35 -9.37
C HIS A 398 -53.58 -27.23 -10.71
N ILE A 399 -53.08 -28.24 -11.44
CA ILE A 399 -52.59 -29.62 -11.21
C ILE A 399 -52.21 -30.21 -12.62
N LEU A 400 -51.15 -31.04 -12.69
CA LEU A 400 -50.81 -32.13 -13.66
C LEU A 400 -50.50 -31.76 -15.15
N GLU A 401 -49.63 -32.42 -15.93
CA GLU A 401 -49.01 -33.76 -15.88
C GLU A 401 -47.81 -33.90 -16.88
N GLU A 402 -46.90 -34.84 -16.58
CA GLU A 402 -45.77 -35.38 -17.38
C GLU A 402 -46.27 -36.49 -18.34
N PRO A 403 -45.50 -37.03 -19.35
CA PRO A 403 -44.44 -38.03 -19.06
C PRO A 403 -43.30 -38.17 -20.11
N ALA A 404 -42.38 -39.08 -19.79
CA ALA A 404 -41.10 -39.35 -20.45
C ALA A 404 -41.06 -40.52 -21.46
N SER A 405 -40.02 -40.46 -22.32
CA SER A 405 -39.20 -41.54 -22.92
C SER A 405 -39.76 -42.49 -24.00
N SER A 406 -39.04 -42.64 -25.12
CA SER A 406 -38.11 -43.78 -25.39
C SER A 406 -37.90 -44.12 -26.89
N GLY A 407 -36.66 -44.50 -27.21
CA GLY A 407 -36.28 -45.47 -28.26
C GLY A 407 -35.59 -44.90 -29.52
N ARG A 408 -34.68 -45.61 -30.23
CA ARG A 408 -33.76 -46.73 -29.97
C ARG A 408 -32.91 -46.97 -31.26
N VAL A 409 -31.62 -47.29 -31.11
CA VAL A 409 -30.70 -48.15 -31.93
C VAL A 409 -30.28 -47.84 -33.39
N SER A 410 -28.96 -47.57 -33.51
CA SER A 410 -27.86 -48.07 -34.37
C SER A 410 -28.05 -48.76 -35.75
N SER A 411 -27.21 -48.38 -36.73
CA SER A 411 -26.27 -49.23 -37.54
C SER A 411 -25.59 -48.38 -38.65
N SER A 412 -24.26 -48.24 -38.65
CA SER A 412 -23.25 -48.93 -39.52
C SER A 412 -23.21 -48.53 -41.01
N GLY A 413 -22.01 -48.09 -41.48
CA GLY A 413 -21.46 -48.57 -42.76
C GLY A 413 -21.03 -47.54 -43.82
N ALA A 414 -19.77 -47.09 -43.73
CA ALA A 414 -18.78 -46.87 -44.80
C ALA A 414 -19.20 -46.41 -46.21
N GLN A 415 -18.63 -45.29 -46.70
CA GLN A 415 -17.51 -45.27 -47.67
C GLN A 415 -17.05 -43.84 -48.03
N SER A 416 -15.73 -43.71 -48.20
CA SER A 416 -14.89 -42.74 -48.94
C SER A 416 -15.59 -41.84 -49.98
N SER A 417 -15.15 -40.62 -50.30
CA SER A 417 -13.82 -39.98 -50.26
C SER A 417 -13.98 -38.48 -50.56
N ASP A 418 -13.02 -37.71 -50.06
CA ASP A 418 -12.54 -36.43 -50.60
C ASP A 418 -13.53 -35.28 -50.81
N ALA A 419 -13.59 -34.39 -49.83
CA ALA A 419 -13.07 -33.02 -49.93
C ALA A 419 -13.65 -32.12 -48.82
N VAL A 420 -12.94 -31.04 -48.51
CA VAL A 420 -13.41 -29.82 -47.84
C VAL A 420 -13.54 -29.85 -46.29
N SER A 421 -13.08 -28.71 -45.73
CA SER A 421 -13.53 -27.93 -44.57
C SER A 421 -14.50 -28.47 -43.50
N ASP A 422 -14.40 -27.82 -42.34
CA ASP A 422 -15.41 -27.67 -41.29
C ASP A 422 -15.57 -28.83 -40.28
N ASN A 423 -14.77 -28.78 -39.21
CA ASN A 423 -15.21 -28.93 -37.80
C ASN A 423 -14.00 -28.94 -36.83
N LEU A 424 -13.19 -27.88 -36.83
CA LEU A 424 -12.29 -27.62 -35.70
C LEU A 424 -13.05 -26.76 -34.67
N PRO A 425 -13.21 -27.20 -33.41
CA PRO A 425 -13.79 -26.35 -32.38
C PRO A 425 -12.93 -25.08 -32.20
N ASP A 426 -13.59 -23.93 -32.09
CA ASP A 426 -12.90 -22.64 -31.96
C ASP A 426 -12.07 -22.62 -30.68
N TRP A 427 -10.75 -22.66 -30.85
CA TRP A 427 -9.78 -22.70 -29.77
C TRP A 427 -9.88 -21.48 -28.85
N GLY A 428 -10.32 -20.33 -29.37
CA GLY A 428 -10.54 -19.12 -28.58
C GLY A 428 -11.69 -19.27 -27.58
N VAL A 429 -12.77 -19.95 -27.97
CA VAL A 429 -13.93 -20.24 -27.11
C VAL A 429 -13.60 -21.33 -26.09
N LEU A 430 -12.79 -22.32 -26.48
CA LEU A 430 -12.27 -23.33 -25.57
C LEU A 430 -11.41 -22.69 -24.47
N LEU A 431 -10.57 -21.71 -24.82
CA LEU A 431 -9.70 -21.00 -23.87
C LEU A 431 -10.45 -20.18 -22.81
N THR A 432 -11.62 -19.62 -23.13
CA THR A 432 -12.42 -18.88 -22.15
C THR A 432 -13.16 -19.80 -21.18
N GLN A 433 -13.43 -21.03 -21.58
CA GLN A 433 -14.05 -22.05 -20.72
C GLN A 433 -13.03 -22.85 -19.92
N LEU A 434 -11.80 -22.98 -20.42
CA LEU A 434 -10.64 -23.51 -19.71
C LEU A 434 -10.15 -22.45 -18.72
N ASN A 435 -10.51 -22.60 -17.44
CA ASN A 435 -10.14 -21.67 -16.34
C ASN A 435 -8.64 -21.77 -15.96
N VAL A 436 -7.76 -21.58 -16.96
CA VAL A 436 -6.31 -21.77 -16.87
C VAL A 436 -5.66 -20.43 -16.56
N GLN A 437 -4.78 -20.40 -15.55
CA GLN A 437 -4.13 -19.20 -15.05
C GLN A 437 -2.59 -19.24 -15.22
N GLY A 438 -1.97 -18.07 -15.35
CA GLY A 438 -0.52 -17.90 -15.35
C GLY A 438 0.18 -18.38 -16.64
N MET A 439 1.36 -19.00 -16.51
CA MET A 439 2.17 -19.42 -17.66
C MET A 439 1.48 -20.41 -18.60
N ALA A 440 0.56 -21.24 -18.09
CA ALA A 440 -0.24 -22.16 -18.91
C ALA A 440 -1.26 -21.40 -19.79
N GLN A 441 -1.78 -20.27 -19.32
CA GLN A 441 -2.67 -19.40 -20.08
C GLN A 441 -1.92 -18.69 -21.21
N GLN A 442 -0.72 -18.19 -20.92
CA GLN A 442 0.13 -17.59 -21.95
C GLN A 442 0.51 -18.62 -23.02
N LEU A 443 0.92 -19.83 -22.62
CA LEU A 443 1.21 -20.91 -23.56
C LEU A 443 -0.01 -21.24 -24.43
N ALA A 444 -1.22 -21.29 -23.85
CA ALA A 444 -2.42 -21.61 -24.59
C ALA A 444 -2.91 -20.48 -25.52
N LYS A 445 -2.74 -19.20 -25.12
CA LYS A 445 -3.02 -18.00 -25.95
C LYS A 445 -2.09 -17.86 -27.15
N HIS A 446 -0.85 -18.37 -27.05
CA HIS A 446 0.15 -18.36 -28.13
C HIS A 446 0.17 -19.65 -28.97
N CYS A 447 -0.73 -20.60 -28.68
CA CYS A 447 -0.89 -21.84 -29.41
C CYS A 447 -2.11 -21.81 -30.34
N VAL A 448 -1.99 -22.49 -31.48
CA VAL A 448 -3.11 -22.75 -32.40
C VAL A 448 -3.43 -24.24 -32.41
N LEU A 449 -4.72 -24.60 -32.35
CA LEU A 449 -5.17 -25.98 -32.46
C LEU A 449 -4.91 -26.49 -33.88
N GLN A 450 -4.04 -27.49 -34.03
CA GLN A 450 -3.73 -28.08 -35.33
C GLN A 450 -4.55 -29.35 -35.60
N SER A 451 -4.76 -30.16 -34.56
CA SER A 451 -5.61 -31.35 -34.66
C SER A 451 -6.15 -31.75 -33.29
N PHE A 452 -7.37 -32.27 -33.30
CA PHE A 452 -8.06 -32.85 -32.16
C PHE A 452 -8.46 -34.28 -32.54
N SER A 453 -7.94 -35.26 -31.80
CA SER A 453 -8.25 -36.69 -31.99
C SER A 453 -8.50 -37.33 -30.62
N ASP A 454 -9.29 -38.40 -30.57
CA ASP A 454 -9.76 -39.01 -29.32
C ASP A 454 -8.58 -39.42 -28.41
N GLY A 455 -8.30 -38.60 -27.38
CA GLY A 455 -7.17 -38.77 -26.45
C GLY A 455 -5.89 -37.99 -26.75
N GLN A 456 -5.79 -37.23 -27.85
CA GLN A 456 -4.58 -36.47 -28.20
C GLN A 456 -4.89 -35.11 -28.84
N ILE A 457 -4.32 -34.05 -28.27
CA ILE A 457 -4.38 -32.66 -28.78
C ILE A 457 -3.00 -32.25 -29.28
N THR A 458 -2.94 -31.77 -30.52
CA THR A 458 -1.72 -31.17 -31.07
C THR A 458 -1.88 -29.66 -31.18
N LEU A 459 -1.08 -28.93 -30.41
CA LEU A 459 -0.99 -27.48 -30.46
C LEU A 459 0.26 -27.05 -31.22
N ARG A 460 0.12 -26.05 -32.07
CA ARG A 460 1.25 -25.44 -32.78
C ARG A 460 1.64 -24.13 -32.11
N LEU A 461 2.91 -23.99 -31.76
CA LEU A 461 3.50 -22.81 -31.13
C LEU A 461 4.41 -22.07 -32.13
N SER A 462 4.30 -20.75 -32.20
CA SER A 462 5.20 -19.90 -33.00
C SER A 462 6.64 -19.97 -32.48
N GLN A 463 7.63 -19.90 -33.38
CA GLN A 463 9.06 -19.99 -33.05
C GLN A 463 9.54 -18.89 -32.09
N GLU A 464 8.86 -17.76 -32.05
CA GLU A 464 9.16 -16.61 -31.17
C GLU A 464 8.95 -16.93 -29.68
N HIS A 465 8.14 -17.95 -29.37
CA HIS A 465 7.78 -18.31 -28.00
C HIS A 465 8.35 -19.68 -27.54
N LYS A 466 9.43 -20.15 -28.17
CA LYS A 466 10.10 -21.43 -27.86
C LYS A 466 10.44 -21.63 -26.37
N HIS A 467 10.68 -20.55 -25.63
CA HIS A 467 10.95 -20.58 -24.19
C HIS A 467 9.77 -21.12 -23.37
N LEU A 468 8.52 -20.93 -23.83
CA LEU A 468 7.32 -21.43 -23.13
C LEU A 468 7.20 -22.97 -23.22
N GLN A 469 7.63 -23.59 -24.33
CA GLN A 469 7.62 -25.05 -24.48
C GLN A 469 8.64 -25.76 -23.56
N THR A 470 9.72 -25.07 -23.19
CA THR A 470 10.76 -25.63 -22.32
C THR A 470 10.26 -25.77 -20.87
N SER A 471 9.19 -25.05 -20.52
CA SER A 471 8.56 -25.12 -19.20
C SER A 471 7.64 -26.33 -19.11
N ARG A 472 8.20 -27.47 -18.66
CA ARG A 472 7.45 -28.72 -18.41
C ARG A 472 6.22 -28.50 -17.52
N ASN A 473 6.32 -27.59 -16.55
CA ASN A 473 5.23 -27.22 -15.65
C ASN A 473 4.03 -26.54 -16.36
N ALA A 474 4.28 -25.76 -17.41
CA ALA A 474 3.20 -25.10 -18.15
C ALA A 474 2.44 -26.09 -19.04
N THR A 475 3.17 -27.01 -19.68
CA THR A 475 2.60 -28.09 -20.51
C THR A 475 1.79 -29.07 -19.67
N GLU A 476 2.30 -29.50 -18.50
CA GLU A 476 1.58 -30.41 -17.60
C GLU A 476 0.30 -29.77 -17.06
N LYS A 477 0.33 -28.49 -16.64
CA LYS A 477 -0.87 -27.77 -16.16
C LYS A 477 -1.93 -27.59 -17.25
N LEU A 478 -1.52 -27.28 -18.49
CA LEU A 478 -2.46 -27.17 -19.60
C LEU A 478 -3.05 -28.53 -19.97
N GLN A 479 -2.26 -29.61 -19.91
CA GLN A 479 -2.74 -30.96 -20.13
C GLN A 479 -3.74 -31.40 -19.06
N THR A 480 -3.49 -31.10 -17.77
CA THR A 480 -4.43 -31.38 -16.68
C THR A 480 -5.75 -30.64 -16.89
N ALA A 481 -5.70 -29.35 -17.20
CA ALA A 481 -6.91 -28.57 -17.45
C ALA A 481 -7.74 -29.09 -18.65
N LEU A 482 -7.07 -29.57 -19.69
CA LEU A 482 -7.73 -30.20 -20.85
C LEU A 482 -8.31 -31.57 -20.48
N ALA A 483 -7.61 -32.38 -19.69
CA ALA A 483 -8.11 -33.67 -19.23
C ALA A 483 -9.35 -33.53 -18.32
N ASP A 484 -9.34 -32.52 -17.45
CA ASP A 484 -10.47 -32.19 -16.56
C ASP A 484 -11.68 -31.70 -17.36
N TYR A 485 -11.47 -30.83 -18.35
CA TYR A 485 -12.56 -30.31 -19.19
C TYR A 485 -13.20 -31.39 -20.07
N PHE A 486 -12.41 -32.30 -20.64
CA PHE A 486 -12.92 -33.38 -21.51
C PHE A 486 -13.27 -34.67 -20.76
N ALA A 487 -13.08 -34.72 -19.43
CA ALA A 487 -13.30 -35.90 -18.57
C ALA A 487 -12.65 -37.20 -19.11
N LYS A 488 -11.54 -37.06 -19.87
CA LYS A 488 -10.79 -38.14 -20.51
C LYS A 488 -9.28 -37.85 -20.41
N PRO A 489 -8.42 -38.88 -20.32
CA PRO A 489 -6.97 -38.67 -20.30
C PRO A 489 -6.49 -38.16 -21.67
N MET A 490 -6.17 -36.88 -21.75
CA MET A 490 -5.67 -36.23 -22.97
C MET A 490 -4.15 -36.13 -22.93
N ARG A 491 -3.47 -36.49 -24.04
CA ARG A 491 -2.04 -36.22 -24.25
C ARG A 491 -1.87 -34.94 -25.07
N LEU A 492 -1.10 -33.99 -24.55
CA LEU A 492 -0.81 -32.72 -25.21
C LEU A 492 0.55 -32.82 -25.93
N ASN A 493 0.56 -32.57 -27.24
CA ASN A 493 1.78 -32.46 -28.03
C ASN A 493 1.92 -31.05 -28.60
N ILE A 494 3.07 -30.41 -28.37
CA ILE A 494 3.35 -29.04 -28.84
C ILE A 494 4.37 -29.11 -29.97
N VAL A 495 3.99 -28.67 -31.16
CA VAL A 495 4.85 -28.66 -32.36
C VAL A 495 5.24 -27.21 -32.70
N LEU A 496 6.54 -26.98 -32.92
CA LEU A 496 7.04 -25.67 -33.34
C LEU A 496 6.87 -25.51 -34.85
N GLY A 497 6.23 -24.42 -35.30
CA GLY A 497 6.04 -24.16 -36.72
C GLY A 497 5.59 -22.73 -37.01
N LYS A 498 5.68 -22.31 -38.28
CA LYS A 498 5.09 -21.03 -38.74
C LYS A 498 3.56 -21.16 -38.69
N THR A 499 2.90 -20.21 -38.04
CA THR A 499 1.43 -20.13 -37.93
C THR A 499 0.89 -19.33 -39.11
N GLU A 500 0.20 -19.99 -40.05
CA GLU A 500 -0.50 -19.32 -41.17
C GLU A 500 -1.84 -18.71 -40.74
N THR A 501 -2.43 -19.21 -39.65
CA THR A 501 -3.63 -18.66 -39.00
C THR A 501 -3.27 -17.73 -37.85
N ALA A 502 -4.01 -16.62 -37.70
CA ALA A 502 -3.79 -15.63 -36.67
C ALA A 502 -4.01 -16.25 -35.27
N THR A 503 -3.02 -16.12 -34.40
CA THR A 503 -3.14 -16.55 -33.00
C THR A 503 -4.21 -15.71 -32.29
N PRO A 504 -4.95 -16.27 -31.32
CA PRO A 504 -5.95 -15.53 -30.55
C PRO A 504 -5.41 -14.24 -29.90
N ALA A 505 -4.15 -14.25 -29.46
CA ALA A 505 -3.48 -13.05 -28.94
C ALA A 505 -3.31 -11.94 -30.01
N ARG A 506 -3.11 -12.31 -31.28
CA ARG A 506 -2.97 -11.36 -32.39
C ARG A 506 -4.33 -10.78 -32.81
N ILE A 507 -5.40 -11.58 -32.73
CA ILE A 507 -6.78 -11.14 -32.95
C ILE A 507 -7.22 -10.16 -31.83
N GLU A 508 -6.89 -10.47 -30.57
CA GLU A 508 -7.20 -9.60 -29.42
C GLU A 508 -6.41 -8.26 -29.47
N HIS A 509 -5.16 -8.29 -29.94
CA HIS A 509 -4.35 -7.09 -30.14
C HIS A 509 -4.87 -6.21 -31.29
N GLN A 510 -5.21 -6.81 -32.43
CA GLN A 510 -5.79 -6.11 -33.57
C GLN A 510 -7.15 -5.49 -33.22
N GLY A 511 -7.98 -6.17 -32.43
CA GLY A 511 -9.25 -5.61 -31.95
C GLY A 511 -9.07 -4.39 -31.06
N LYS A 512 -8.05 -4.37 -30.19
CA LYS A 512 -7.73 -3.20 -29.36
C LYS A 512 -7.19 -2.03 -30.18
N GLU A 513 -6.30 -2.30 -31.13
CA GLU A 513 -5.76 -1.28 -32.03
C GLU A 513 -6.85 -0.63 -32.89
N LEU A 514 -7.79 -1.42 -33.41
CA LEU A 514 -8.89 -0.92 -34.23
C LEU A 514 -9.87 -0.05 -33.42
N LYS A 515 -10.17 -0.44 -32.17
CA LYS A 515 -10.97 0.39 -31.23
C LYS A 515 -10.26 1.70 -30.88
N GLN A 516 -8.93 1.67 -30.71
CA GLN A 516 -8.16 2.86 -30.37
C GLN A 516 -8.04 3.82 -31.57
N GLN A 517 -7.90 3.29 -32.78
CA GLN A 517 -7.95 4.08 -34.01
C GLN A 517 -9.32 4.74 -34.19
N GLN A 518 -10.41 3.98 -34.04
CA GLN A 518 -11.77 4.55 -34.11
C GLN A 518 -12.02 5.64 -33.07
N ALA A 519 -11.54 5.47 -31.84
CA ALA A 519 -11.65 6.50 -30.80
C ALA A 519 -10.80 7.75 -31.11
N SER A 520 -9.63 7.57 -31.73
CA SER A 520 -8.81 8.71 -32.15
C SER A 520 -9.41 9.48 -33.33
N GLU A 521 -10.05 8.78 -34.26
CA GLU A 521 -10.71 9.38 -35.42
C GLU A 521 -12.01 10.09 -35.03
N SER A 522 -12.80 9.53 -34.10
CA SER A 522 -14.02 10.19 -33.63
C SER A 522 -13.73 11.51 -32.91
N ILE A 523 -12.70 11.53 -32.05
CA ILE A 523 -12.27 12.76 -31.36
C ILE A 523 -11.64 13.76 -32.33
N ALA A 524 -10.93 13.30 -33.36
CA ALA A 524 -10.38 14.19 -34.38
C ALA A 524 -11.45 14.81 -35.30
N GLN A 525 -12.60 14.13 -35.47
CA GLN A 525 -13.74 14.60 -36.27
C GLN A 525 -14.78 15.37 -35.45
N ASP A 526 -14.63 15.42 -34.12
CA ASP A 526 -15.51 16.16 -33.22
C ASP A 526 -15.48 17.67 -33.56
N GLU A 527 -16.68 18.25 -33.67
CA GLU A 527 -16.90 19.64 -34.08
C GLU A 527 -16.20 20.62 -33.14
N PHE A 528 -16.23 20.35 -31.83
CA PHE A 528 -15.57 21.16 -30.81
C PHE A 528 -14.03 21.07 -30.93
N VAL A 529 -13.49 19.89 -31.22
CA VAL A 529 -12.04 19.70 -31.38
C VAL A 529 -11.54 20.39 -32.66
N ARG A 530 -12.35 20.41 -33.73
CA ARG A 530 -11.99 21.14 -34.96
C ARG A 530 -12.05 22.65 -34.76
N GLU A 531 -13.05 23.17 -34.04
CA GLU A 531 -13.13 24.58 -33.68
C GLU A 531 -11.96 24.99 -32.78
N ALA A 532 -11.63 24.19 -31.76
CA ALA A 532 -10.48 24.44 -30.88
C ALA A 532 -9.14 24.40 -31.63
N ARG A 533 -8.98 23.55 -32.65
CA ARG A 533 -7.78 23.54 -33.51
C ARG A 533 -7.72 24.75 -34.44
N ALA A 534 -8.87 25.23 -34.92
CA ALA A 534 -8.95 26.33 -35.88
C ALA A 534 -8.82 27.71 -35.23
N GLU A 535 -9.42 27.91 -34.05
CA GLU A 535 -9.45 29.21 -33.38
C GLU A 535 -8.32 29.39 -32.35
N LEU A 536 -7.84 28.31 -31.73
CA LEU A 536 -6.93 28.37 -30.58
C LEU A 536 -5.56 27.72 -30.84
N GLU A 537 -5.27 27.29 -32.07
CA GLU A 537 -4.06 26.53 -32.44
C GLU A 537 -3.81 25.30 -31.53
N ALA A 538 -4.87 24.74 -30.93
CA ALA A 538 -4.74 23.67 -29.96
C ALA A 538 -4.19 22.38 -30.58
N SER A 539 -3.30 21.68 -29.87
CA SER A 539 -2.76 20.39 -30.30
C SER A 539 -3.43 19.23 -29.57
N LEU A 540 -3.98 18.27 -30.32
CA LEU A 540 -4.54 17.05 -29.75
C LEU A 540 -3.42 16.11 -29.28
N VAL A 541 -3.42 15.74 -28.01
CA VAL A 541 -2.52 14.71 -27.46
C VAL A 541 -3.15 13.34 -27.71
N THR A 542 -2.74 12.69 -28.80
CA THR A 542 -3.32 11.42 -29.26
C THR A 542 -3.09 10.26 -28.29
N GLU A 543 -2.08 10.35 -27.42
CA GLU A 543 -1.74 9.31 -26.43
C GLU A 543 -2.69 9.29 -25.21
N SER A 544 -3.46 10.35 -24.97
CA SER A 544 -4.41 10.41 -23.85
C SER A 544 -5.80 9.88 -24.20
N ILE A 545 -6.03 9.49 -25.47
CA ILE A 545 -7.33 9.01 -25.95
C ILE A 545 -7.54 7.56 -25.52
N LYS A 546 -8.54 7.34 -24.64
CA LYS A 546 -8.95 6.01 -24.19
C LYS A 546 -10.30 5.63 -24.82
N PRO A 547 -10.41 4.46 -25.47
CA PRO A 547 -11.69 3.98 -25.99
C PRO A 547 -12.64 3.67 -24.82
N ILE A 548 -13.89 4.13 -24.91
CA ILE A 548 -14.95 3.73 -23.97
C ILE A 548 -15.26 2.26 -24.25
N SER A 549 -15.20 1.45 -23.20
CA SER A 549 -15.14 -0.03 -23.23
C SER A 549 -16.31 -0.70 -23.93
#